data_AF-A0A967Z4I0-F1
#
_entry.id   AF-A0A967Z4I0-F1
#
_cell.length_a   1.000
_cell.length_b   1.000
_cell.length_c   1.000
_cell.angle_alpha   90.00
_cell.angle_beta   90.00
_cell.angle_gamma   90.00
#
_symmetry.space_group_name_H-M   'P 1'
#
loop_
_entity.id
_entity.type
_entity.pdbx_description
1 polymer ?
#
loop_
_entity_poly.entity_id
_entity_poly.type
_entity_poly.pdbx_seq_one_letter_code
_entity_poly.pdbx_strand_id
1 'polypeptide(L)' 'LALEMNQWNPHSKLLTIEGGDHTFGGAHPWEKDVLPKDARRVVQETIEFLKSER' A
#
# COMPACT_ATOMS: atom_id res chain seq x y z
N LEU A 1 -16.16 -2.59 3.90
CA LEU A 1 -15.08 -2.54 4.92
C LEU A 1 -14.15 -1.34 4.73
N ALA A 2 -13.23 -1.30 3.75
CA ALA A 2 -12.30 -0.17 3.62
C ALA A 2 -12.97 1.19 3.30
N LEU A 3 -13.97 1.20 2.40
CA LEU A 3 -14.73 2.41 2.06
C LEU A 3 -15.53 2.95 3.25
N GLU A 4 -16.11 2.06 4.06
CA GLU A 4 -16.87 2.44 5.26
C GLU A 4 -15.95 2.99 6.35
N MET A 5 -14.80 2.36 6.57
CA MET A 5 -13.78 2.86 7.50
C MET A 5 -13.30 4.26 7.13
N ASN A 6 -13.14 4.53 5.83
CA ASN A 6 -12.76 5.85 5.34
C ASN A 6 -13.86 6.90 5.58
N GLN A 7 -15.13 6.50 5.64
CA GLN A 7 -16.24 7.40 6.01
C GLN A 7 -16.26 7.71 7.51
N TRP A 8 -15.81 6.78 8.36
CA TRP A 8 -15.80 6.98 9.81
C TRP A 8 -14.75 7.98 10.29
N ASN A 9 -13.64 8.15 9.54
CA ASN A 9 -12.60 9.13 9.85
C ASN A 9 -12.27 9.98 8.60
N PRO A 10 -12.70 11.25 8.54
CA PRO A 10 -12.45 12.12 7.39
C PRO A 10 -10.97 12.49 7.21
N HIS A 11 -10.11 12.24 8.21
CA HIS A 11 -8.67 12.43 8.13
C HIS A 11 -7.92 11.18 7.66
N SER A 12 -8.61 10.06 7.49
CA SER A 12 -7.99 8.86 6.91
C SER A 12 -7.76 9.05 5.40
N LYS A 13 -6.73 8.38 4.88
CA LYS A 13 -6.41 8.33 3.46
C LYS A 13 -6.56 6.89 2.98
N LEU A 14 -7.35 6.68 1.94
CA LEU A 14 -7.53 5.37 1.30
C LEU A 14 -6.77 5.32 -0.01
N LEU A 15 -5.88 4.33 -0.13
CA LEU A 15 -5.09 4.06 -1.33
C LEU A 15 -5.55 2.75 -1.97
N THR A 16 -5.87 2.79 -3.26
CA THR A 16 -6.18 1.60 -4.06
C THR A 16 -4.96 1.22 -4.90
N ILE A 17 -4.54 -0.05 -4.81
CA ILE A 17 -3.49 -0.61 -5.66
C ILE A 17 -4.16 -1.38 -6.81
N GLU A 18 -4.36 -0.71 -7.94
CA GLU A 18 -4.99 -1.33 -9.12
C GLU A 18 -4.18 -2.53 -9.62
N GLY A 19 -4.87 -3.66 -9.78
CA GLY A 19 -4.25 -4.94 -10.19
C GLY A 19 -3.41 -5.62 -9.12
N GLY A 20 -3.30 -5.04 -7.91
CA GLY A 20 -2.60 -5.64 -6.79
C GLY A 20 -3.34 -6.85 -6.22
N ASP A 21 -2.61 -7.91 -5.90
CA ASP A 21 -3.11 -9.09 -5.20
C ASP A 21 -2.87 -9.00 -3.68
N HIS A 22 -3.27 -10.04 -2.95
CA HIS A 22 -3.17 -10.09 -1.49
C HIS A 22 -1.72 -10.08 -0.95
N THR A 23 -0.72 -10.42 -1.76
CA THR A 23 0.71 -10.37 -1.38
C THR A 23 1.44 -9.19 -2.02
N PHE A 24 0.73 -8.33 -2.75
CA PHE A 24 1.29 -7.25 -3.55
C PHE A 24 2.39 -7.73 -4.51
N GLY A 25 2.18 -8.90 -5.12
CA GLY A 25 3.12 -9.57 -6.02
C GLY A 25 4.28 -10.29 -5.32
N GLY A 26 4.23 -10.43 -3.99
CA GLY A 26 5.17 -11.24 -3.21
C GLY A 26 4.90 -12.73 -3.39
N ALA A 27 5.97 -13.52 -3.39
CA ALA A 27 5.90 -14.98 -3.46
C ALA A 27 7.04 -15.60 -2.63
N HIS A 28 6.93 -16.89 -2.32
CA HIS A 28 8.03 -17.65 -1.72
C HIS A 28 8.40 -18.85 -2.60
N PRO A 29 9.68 -18.99 -3.02
CA PRO A 29 10.79 -18.05 -2.77
C PRO A 29 10.67 -16.76 -3.62
N TRP A 30 11.35 -15.71 -3.17
CA TRP A 30 11.50 -14.46 -3.93
C TRP A 30 12.95 -14.28 -4.35
N GLU A 31 13.24 -14.50 -5.63
CA GLU A 31 14.60 -14.58 -6.17
C GLU A 31 15.16 -13.24 -6.66
N LYS A 32 14.45 -12.13 -6.47
CA LYS A 32 14.86 -10.81 -6.96
C LYS A 32 15.34 -9.93 -5.80
N ASP A 33 16.41 -9.20 -6.02
CA ASP A 33 16.94 -8.22 -5.04
C ASP A 33 16.08 -6.96 -4.86
N VAL A 34 14.95 -6.89 -5.56
CA VAL A 34 14.08 -5.73 -5.58
C VAL A 34 12.66 -6.12 -5.21
N LEU A 35 11.95 -5.22 -4.53
CA LEU A 35 10.55 -5.44 -4.19
C LEU A 35 9.68 -5.61 -5.45
N PRO A 36 8.63 -6.45 -5.39
CA PRO A 36 7.56 -6.45 -6.38
C PRO A 36 7.04 -5.03 -6.64
N LYS A 37 6.55 -4.78 -7.86
CA LYS A 37 6.09 -3.46 -8.28
C LYS A 37 5.06 -2.87 -7.30
N ASP A 38 4.08 -3.66 -6.91
CA ASP A 38 2.97 -3.21 -6.08
C ASP A 38 3.40 -3.07 -4.62
N ALA A 39 4.19 -4.00 -4.09
CA ALA A 39 4.81 -3.86 -2.77
C ALA A 39 5.66 -2.59 -2.66
N ARG A 40 6.43 -2.26 -3.71
CA ARG A 40 7.21 -1.02 -3.76
C ARG A 40 6.33 0.23 -3.72
N ARG A 41 5.20 0.22 -4.45
CA ARG A 41 4.23 1.31 -4.43
C ARG A 41 3.65 1.48 -3.03
N VAL A 42 3.21 0.40 -2.39
CA VAL A 42 2.69 0.44 -1.00
C VAL A 42 3.72 1.05 -0.06
N VAL A 43 4.99 0.62 -0.14
CA VAL A 43 6.07 1.16 0.70
C VAL A 43 6.28 2.66 0.47
N GLN A 44 6.33 3.09 -0.79
CA GLN A 44 6.56 4.49 -1.14
C GLN A 44 5.42 5.40 -0.63
N GLU A 45 4.17 5.00 -0.87
CA GLU A 45 2.98 5.75 -0.44
C GLU A 45 2.87 5.79 1.09
N THR A 46 3.27 4.71 1.78
CA THR A 46 3.34 4.69 3.25
C THR A 46 4.39 5.66 3.77
N ILE A 47 5.57 5.73 3.14
CA ILE A 47 6.63 6.68 3.50
C ILE A 47 6.15 8.12 3.28
N GLU A 48 5.49 8.39 2.16
CA GLU A 48 4.93 9.71 1.85
C GLU A 48 3.86 10.12 2.83
N PHE A 49 2.94 9.20 3.18
CA PHE A 49 1.94 9.42 4.21
C PHE A 49 2.58 9.87 5.53
N LEU A 50 3.55 9.10 6.04
CA LEU A 50 4.23 9.41 7.31
C LEU A 50 5.05 10.70 7.28
N LYS A 51 5.55 11.11 6.12
CA LYS A 51 6.26 12.39 5.96
C LYS A 51 5.32 13.58 5.85
N SER A 52 4.14 13.39 5.28
CA SER A 52 3.13 14.44 5.09
C SER A 52 2.47 14.90 6.39
N GLU A 53 2.53 14.09 7.45
CA GLU A 53 1.98 14.39 8.78
C GLU A 53 3.02 15.04 9.72
N ARG A 54 4.01 15.75 9.16
CA ARG A 54 4.95 16.62 9.90
C ARG A 54 4.63 18.09 9.70
#